data_AF-A0A7C3BNJ0-F1
#
_entry.id   AF-A0A7C3BNJ0-F1
#
_cell.length_a   1.000
_cell.length_b   1.000
_cell.length_c   1.000
_cell.angle_alpha   90.00
_cell.angle_beta   90.00
_cell.angle_gamma   90.00
#
_symmetry.space_group_name_H-M   'P 1'
#
loop_
_entity.id
_entity.type
_entity.pdbx_description
1 polymer ?
#
loop_
_entity_poly.entity_id
_entity_poly.type
_entity_poly.pdbx_seq_one_letter_code
_entity_poly.pdbx_strand_id
1 'polypeptide(L)' 'MKKWYVVLMVILLIGGLMTQRVHAHSADMYFQSLVVQLAPDGVRVEWAIAPGPLLAGTVWNEADQDQKPCHQRSRSLGLG' A
#
# COMPACT_ATOMS: atom_id res chain seq x y z
N MET A 1 -5.78 38.09 -20.42
CA MET A 1 -5.96 37.42 -19.11
C MET A 1 -6.97 36.26 -19.16
N LYS A 2 -8.24 36.46 -19.54
CA LYS A 2 -9.30 35.42 -19.41
C LYS A 2 -9.15 34.16 -20.30
N LYS A 3 -8.56 34.30 -21.50
CA LYS A 3 -8.37 33.19 -22.45
C LYS A 3 -7.36 32.12 -21.99
N TRP A 4 -6.42 32.49 -21.12
CA TRP A 4 -5.39 31.57 -20.61
C TRP A 4 -5.94 30.57 -19.60
N TYR A 5 -6.95 30.95 -18.81
CA TYR A 5 -7.60 30.02 -17.88
C TYR A 5 -8.33 28.89 -18.61
N VAL A 6 -8.92 29.18 -19.77
CA VAL A 6 -9.59 28.15 -20.59
C VAL A 6 -8.58 27.14 -21.11
N VAL A 7 -7.44 27.62 -21.62
CA VAL A 7 -6.36 26.74 -22.08
C VAL A 7 -5.83 25.88 -20.93
N LEU A 8 -5.61 26.47 -19.76
CA LEU A 8 -5.13 25.76 -18.58
C LEU A 8 -6.14 24.70 -18.08
N MET A 9 -7.44 25.02 -18.13
CA MET A 9 -8.50 24.06 -17.79
C MET A 9 -8.54 22.88 -18.76
N VAL A 10 -8.38 23.13 -20.06
CA VAL A 10 -8.36 22.09 -21.09
C VAL A 10 -7.14 21.18 -20.92
N ILE A 11 -5.96 21.74 -20.61
CA ILE A 11 -4.76 20.96 -20.34
C ILE A 11 -4.94 20.07 -19.11
N LEU A 12 -5.50 20.60 -18.02
CA LEU A 12 -5.81 19.82 -16.81
C LEU A 12 -6.81 18.70 -17.08
N LEU A 13 -7.85 18.97 -17.87
CA LEU A 13 -8.86 17.98 -18.23
C LEU A 13 -8.25 16.82 -19.03
N ILE A 14 -7.45 17.13 -20.05
CA ILE A 14 -6.77 16.14 -20.88
C ILE A 14 -5.74 15.35 -20.07
N GLY A 15 -4.96 16.02 -19.21
CA GLY A 15 -3.99 15.38 -18.33
C GLY A 15 -4.63 14.39 -17.34
N GLY A 16 -5.78 14.74 -16.77
CA GLY A 16 -6.52 13.85 -15.85
C GLY A 16 -7.17 12.65 -16.53
N LEU A 17 -7.59 12.79 -17.80
CA LEU A 17 -8.16 11.70 -18.60
C LEU A 17 -7.09 10.69 -19.05
N MET A 18 -5.82 11.09 -19.09
CA MET A 18 -4.68 10.24 -19.48
C MET A 18 -4.02 9.55 -18.29
N THR A 19 -4.77 9.23 -17.23
CA THR A 19 -4.26 8.41 -16.13
C THR A 19 -4.12 6.95 -16.60
N GLN A 20 -2.95 6.62 -17.13
CA GLN A 20 -2.60 5.25 -17.48
C GLN A 20 -2.49 4.45 -16.18
N ARG A 21 -3.27 3.37 -16.04
CA ARG A 21 -3.08 2.41 -14.95
C ARG A 21 -1.73 1.72 -15.14
N VAL A 22 -0.71 2.20 -14.44
CA VAL A 22 0.59 1.53 -14.40
C VAL A 22 0.43 0.32 -13.48
N HIS A 23 0.52 -0.88 -14.06
CA HIS A 23 0.61 -2.11 -13.28
C HIS A 23 2.03 -2.23 -12.74
N ALA A 24 2.27 -1.72 -11.53
CA ALA A 24 3.48 -2.08 -10.81
C ALA A 24 3.43 -3.59 -10.52
N HIS A 25 4.49 -4.32 -10.88
CA HIS A 25 4.55 -5.73 -10.53
C HIS A 25 4.60 -5.82 -9.00
N SER A 26 3.93 -6.80 -8.40
CA SER A 26 3.83 -6.89 -6.93
C SER A 26 5.21 -6.95 -6.24
N ALA A 27 6.23 -7.47 -6.93
CA ALA A 27 7.61 -7.45 -6.45
C ALA A 27 8.24 -6.03 -6.42
N ASP A 28 7.73 -5.09 -7.21
CA ASP A 28 8.15 -3.69 -7.21
C ASP A 28 7.52 -2.90 -6.05
N MET A 29 6.50 -3.48 -5.41
CA MET A 29 5.72 -2.83 -4.36
C MET A 29 6.08 -3.28 -2.95
N TYR A 30 6.59 -4.50 -2.79
CA TYR A 30 6.84 -5.09 -1.48
C TYR A 30 8.21 -5.76 -1.43
N PHE A 31 8.89 -5.58 -0.31
CA PHE A 31 10.06 -6.36 0.07
C PHE A 31 9.62 -7.52 0.96
N GLN A 32 10.15 -8.71 0.68
CA GLN A 32 10.00 -9.87 1.54
C GLN A 32 11.32 -10.18 2.23
N SER A 33 11.28 -10.49 3.53
CA SER A 33 12.42 -11.04 4.26
C SER A 33 12.05 -12.40 4.85
N LEU A 34 12.94 -13.37 4.67
CA LEU A 34 12.85 -14.70 5.24
C LEU A 34 14.14 -14.97 6.02
N VAL A 35 14.02 -15.16 7.32
CA VAL A 35 15.12 -15.51 8.21
C VAL A 35 14.89 -16.93 8.71
N VAL A 36 15.85 -17.81 8.45
CA VAL A 36 15.83 -19.19 8.93
C VAL A 36 16.99 -19.39 9.89
N GLN A 37 16.67 -19.72 11.13
CA GLN A 37 17.62 -20.02 12.19
C GLN A 37 17.56 -21.53 12.46
N LEU A 38 18.66 -22.22 12.17
CA LEU A 38 18.82 -23.64 12.49
C LEU A 38 19.58 -23.76 13.81
N ALA A 39 19.00 -24.50 14.75
CA ALA A 39 19.61 -24.83 16.03
C ALA A 39 19.45 -26.34 16.30
N PRO A 40 20.29 -26.94 17.17
CA PRO A 40 20.21 -28.36 17.49
C PRO A 40 18.87 -28.80 18.09
N ASP A 41 18.15 -27.88 18.72
CA ASP A 41 16.84 -28.08 19.34
C ASP A 41 15.66 -27.77 18.39
N GLY A 42 15.92 -27.22 17.20
CA GLY A 42 14.89 -27.03 16.19
C GLY A 42 15.20 -25.98 15.13
N VAL A 43 14.16 -25.64 14.35
CA VAL A 43 14.22 -24.62 13.30
C VAL A 43 13.26 -23.50 13.66
N ARG A 44 13.76 -22.26 13.66
CA ARG A 44 12.95 -21.05 13.77
C ARG A 44 12.92 -20.35 12.42
N VAL A 45 11.71 -20.02 11.97
CA VAL A 45 11.47 -19.30 10.72
C VAL A 45 10.76 -18.00 11.05
N GLU A 46 11.32 -16.89 10.58
CA GLU A 46 10.72 -15.56 10.66
C GLU A 46 10.50 -15.05 9.23
N TRP A 47 9.26 -14.68 8.92
CA TRP A 47 8.87 -14.19 7.61
C TRP A 47 8.17 -12.84 7.76
N ALA A 48 8.60 -11.85 6.98
CA ALA A 48 7.99 -10.53 6.97
C ALA A 48 7.83 -9.99 5.55
N ILE A 49 6.79 -9.18 5.37
CA ILE A 49 6.50 -8.43 4.15
C ILE A 49 6.42 -6.95 4.55
N ALA A 50 7.18 -6.10 3.85
CA ALA A 50 7.17 -4.66 4.06
C ALA A 50 6.88 -3.95 2.72
N PRO A 51 6.02 -2.91 2.69
CA PRO A 51 5.88 -2.08 1.49
C PRO A 51 7.20 -1.37 1.18
N GLY A 52 7.53 -1.25 -0.10
CA GLY A 52 8.71 -0.53 -0.54
C GLY A 52 8.62 0.96 -0.23
N PRO A 53 9.76 1.66 -0.10
CA PRO A 53 9.79 3.06 0.36
C PRO A 53 9.04 4.00 -0.59
N LEU A 54 8.90 3.65 -1.87
CA LEU A 54 8.14 4.43 -2.86
C LEU A 54 6.62 4.25 -2.75
N LEU A 55 6.16 3.13 -2.20
CA LEU A 55 4.73 2.76 -2.16
C LEU A 55 4.18 2.70 -0.74
N ALA A 56 5.03 2.76 0.28
CA ALA A 56 4.61 2.91 1.66
C ALA A 56 3.73 4.16 1.81
N GLY A 57 4.10 5.30 1.21
CA GLY A 57 3.31 6.52 1.29
C GLY A 57 1.94 6.42 0.61
N THR A 58 1.86 5.79 -0.57
CA THR A 58 0.59 5.66 -1.31
C THR A 58 -0.33 4.61 -0.69
N VAL A 59 0.22 3.47 -0.25
CA VAL A 59 -0.55 2.40 0.42
C VAL A 59 -1.05 2.86 1.78
N TRP A 60 -0.23 3.57 2.57
CA TRP A 60 -0.70 4.18 3.82
C TRP A 60 -1.78 5.23 3.56
N ASN A 61 -1.62 6.08 2.55
CA ASN A 61 -2.62 7.07 2.19
C ASN A 61 -3.93 6.44 1.69
N GLU A 62 -3.88 5.35 0.91
CA GLU A 62 -5.07 4.60 0.48
C GLU A 62 -5.75 3.89 1.65
N ALA A 63 -4.97 3.29 2.55
CA ALA A 63 -5.49 2.65 3.76
C ALA A 63 -6.10 3.66 4.74
N ASP A 64 -5.54 4.86 4.86
CA ASP A 64 -6.05 5.94 5.71
C ASP A 64 -7.30 6.62 5.11
N GLN A 65 -7.44 6.59 3.78
CA GLN A 65 -8.65 7.02 3.09
C GLN A 65 -9.80 6.01 3.17
N ASP A 66 -9.50 4.73 3.44
CA ASP A 66 -10.51 3.73 3.76
C ASP A 66 -10.99 3.99 5.20
N GLN A 67 -11.81 5.04 5.38
CA GLN A 67 -12.44 5.48 6.64
C GLN A 67 -13.44 4.46 7.20
N LYS A 68 -13.19 3.16 7.03
CA LYS A 68 -13.94 2.13 7.74
C LYS A 68 -13.55 2.26 9.21
N PRO A 69 -14.49 2.58 10.11
CA PRO A 69 -14.19 2.53 11.52
C PRO A 69 -13.65 1.13 11.84
N CYS A 70 -12.48 1.06 12.47
CA CYS A 70 -11.96 -0.17 13.04
C CYS A 70 -12.99 -0.72 14.02
N HIS A 71 -13.88 -1.58 13.56
CA HIS A 71 -14.64 -2.43 14.45
C HIS A 71 -13.65 -3.40 15.08
N GLN A 72 -13.14 -2.97 16.24
CA GLN A 72 -12.38 -3.76 17.19
C GLN A 72 -13.21 -5.00 17.56
N ARG A 73 -13.10 -6.08 16.77
CA ARG A 73 -13.62 -7.40 17.18
C ARG A 73 -12.63 -7.98 18.18
N SER A 74 -12.63 -7.41 19.38
CA SER A 74 -12.27 -8.15 20.58
C SER A 74 -13.41 -9.15 20.82
N ARG A 75 -13.27 -10.37 20.30
CA ARG A 75 -13.99 -11.53 20.84
C ARG A 75 -12.95 -12.48 21.38
N SER A 76 -12.78 -12.37 22.71
CA SER A 76 -12.43 -13.44 23.64
C SER A 76 -12.09 -14.79 23.00
N LEU A 77 -10.81 -15.11 22.94
CA LEU A 77 -10.35 -16.49 23.05
C LEU A 77 -10.78 -16.97 24.44
N GLY A 78 -11.94 -17.63 24.50
CA GLY A 78 -12.38 -18.38 25.68
C GLY A 78 -11.45 -19.57 25.86
N LEU A 79 -10.63 -19.52 26.91
CA LEU A 79 -10.17 -20.70 27.60
C LEU A 79 -11.37 -21.27 28.37
N GLY A 80 -11.84 -22.42 27.94
CA GLY A 80 -12.87 -23.25 28.58
C GLY A 80 -12.76 -24.65 28.04
#